data_AF-A0A9D8I568-F1
#
_entry.id   AF-A0A9D8I568-F1
#
_cell.length_a   1.000
_cell.length_b   1.000
_cell.length_c   1.000
_cell.angle_alpha   90.00
_cell.angle_beta   90.00
_cell.angle_gamma   90.00
#
_symmetry.space_group_name_H-M   'P 1'
#
loop_
_entity.id
_entity.type
_entity.pdbx_description
1 polymer ?
#
loop_
_entity_poly.entity_id
_entity_poly.type
_entity_poly.pdbx_seq_one_letter_code
_entity_poly.pdbx_strand_id
1 'polypeptide(L)'
;MKRTLALLATSLVIATAATAAEVGFKPLFNGKDLAGWEGLPQFWSVKDGAITGQTTAENPTRGNTFLVWRGGTVGDFELRLSYKIVGNNERKQANSGIQYRSKVTDEKAFVVGGYQADFEAGKTYSGILYEERGRGILAQRGQKTVIKEVDGKHKVEAAGTVGKSDEIQAKIKDEDWNDYVVIAKGNHLQHFINGVQTVDVVDEQPSKAAKDGILALQLHAGPPMTVQFRNIRLKELAKTAGLDGTWRVVSGTIDGQPAPQDFVDNVTVTVEGKAYRITHGSEVETGTFTVDDTKSPKAMDVRPGNSADRVIPAIYELDGDTLRICYATKGERPTGFKSEADSGVVFLTYKRK
;
A
#
# COMPACT_ATOMS: atom_id res chain seq x y z
N MET A 1 -50.42 -7.16 48.33
CA MET A 1 -50.35 -8.15 47.24
C MET A 1 -50.63 -7.45 45.91
N LYS A 2 -49.88 -7.85 44.87
CA LYS A 2 -50.05 -7.58 43.42
C LYS A 2 -49.45 -6.28 42.85
N ARG A 3 -48.24 -6.52 42.32
CA ARG A 3 -47.44 -5.85 41.28
C ARG A 3 -48.23 -5.59 40.00
N THR A 4 -47.94 -4.49 39.29
CA THR A 4 -47.88 -4.42 37.80
C THR A 4 -47.11 -3.14 37.40
N LEU A 5 -45.81 -3.23 37.11
CA LEU A 5 -45.16 -3.41 35.80
C LEU A 5 -44.91 -2.08 35.06
N ALA A 6 -43.77 -1.45 35.33
CA ALA A 6 -43.20 -0.39 34.50
C ALA A 6 -42.42 -1.05 33.35
N LEU A 7 -42.88 -0.86 32.12
CA LEU A 7 -42.17 -1.28 30.92
C LEU A 7 -41.01 -0.28 30.68
N LEU A 8 -39.79 -0.65 31.05
CA LEU A 8 -38.59 0.02 30.53
C LEU A 8 -38.39 -0.46 29.10
N ALA A 9 -38.74 0.38 28.13
CA ALA A 9 -38.27 0.23 26.76
C ALA A 9 -36.79 0.67 26.71
N THR A 10 -35.88 -0.29 26.82
CA THR A 10 -34.46 -0.07 26.56
C THR A 10 -34.26 0.08 25.06
N SER A 11 -34.18 1.33 24.60
CA SER A 11 -33.74 1.69 23.26
C SER A 11 -32.29 1.23 23.08
N LEU A 12 -32.09 0.12 22.38
CA LEU A 12 -30.78 -0.33 21.95
C LEU A 12 -30.25 0.65 20.90
N VAL A 13 -29.43 1.61 21.34
CA VAL A 13 -28.66 2.45 20.42
C VAL A 13 -27.58 1.55 19.81
N ILE A 14 -27.87 1.01 18.63
CA ILE A 14 -26.84 0.44 17.76
C ILE A 14 -26.01 1.63 17.28
N ALA A 15 -24.91 1.91 17.99
CA ALA A 15 -23.92 2.85 17.53
C ALA A 15 -23.24 2.25 16.29
N THR A 16 -23.76 2.53 15.10
CA THR A 16 -22.97 2.44 13.88
C THR A 16 -21.91 3.50 13.97
N ALA A 17 -20.72 3.12 14.45
CA ALA A 17 -19.52 3.91 14.27
C ALA A 17 -19.22 3.93 12.77
N ALA A 18 -19.82 4.89 12.05
CA ALA A 18 -19.31 5.31 10.77
C ALA A 18 -17.92 5.90 11.05
N THR A 19 -16.88 5.09 10.87
CA THR A 19 -15.51 5.53 10.90
C THR A 19 -15.39 6.68 9.91
N ALA A 20 -15.02 7.87 10.38
CA ALA A 20 -14.67 8.97 9.51
C ALA A 20 -13.67 8.43 8.47
N ALA A 21 -13.97 8.61 7.18
CA ALA A 21 -13.13 8.07 6.12
C ALA A 21 -11.70 8.59 6.31
N GLU A 22 -10.77 7.68 6.61
CA GLU A 22 -9.38 8.02 6.82
C GLU A 22 -8.81 8.55 5.49
N VAL A 23 -8.23 9.75 5.49
CA VAL A 23 -7.83 10.45 4.25
C VAL A 23 -6.90 9.58 3.42
N GLY A 24 -7.33 9.29 2.18
CA GLY A 24 -6.58 8.49 1.22
C GLY A 24 -6.80 6.99 1.30
N PHE A 25 -7.52 6.48 2.31
CA PHE A 25 -7.88 5.06 2.40
C PHE A 25 -9.22 4.77 1.72
N LYS A 26 -9.25 3.73 0.90
CA LYS A 26 -10.44 3.17 0.27
C LYS A 26 -10.78 1.84 0.95
N PRO A 27 -12.03 1.62 1.41
CA PRO A 27 -12.43 0.32 1.94
C PRO A 27 -12.42 -0.73 0.82
N LEU A 28 -11.92 -1.94 1.12
CA LEU A 28 -11.91 -3.08 0.20
C LEU A 28 -13.00 -4.12 0.52
N PHE A 29 -13.67 -3.99 1.66
CA PHE A 29 -14.73 -4.90 2.10
C PHE A 29 -15.93 -4.10 2.62
N ASN A 30 -17.13 -4.52 2.23
CA ASN A 30 -18.37 -3.79 2.50
C ASN A 30 -19.05 -4.18 3.84
N GLY A 31 -18.53 -5.18 4.55
CA GLY A 31 -19.07 -5.64 5.84
C GLY A 31 -20.29 -6.56 5.73
N LYS A 32 -20.74 -6.92 4.53
CA LYS A 32 -22.02 -7.62 4.29
C LYS A 32 -21.86 -8.90 3.48
N ASP A 33 -21.13 -8.84 2.38
CA ASP A 33 -20.94 -9.95 1.45
C ASP A 33 -19.54 -9.91 0.82
N LEU A 34 -19.24 -10.92 0.00
CA LEU A 34 -17.93 -11.04 -0.66
C LEU A 34 -17.87 -10.29 -2.01
N ALA A 35 -18.71 -9.28 -2.25
CA ALA A 35 -18.61 -8.50 -3.49
C ALA A 35 -17.19 -7.92 -3.66
N GLY A 36 -16.62 -8.13 -4.85
CA GLY A 36 -15.22 -7.76 -5.14
C GLY A 36 -14.17 -8.75 -4.63
N TRP A 37 -14.57 -9.88 -4.06
CA TRP A 37 -13.70 -10.96 -3.60
C TRP A 37 -14.13 -12.29 -4.21
N GLU A 38 -13.18 -13.10 -4.61
CA GLU A 38 -13.44 -14.43 -5.16
C GLU A 38 -12.52 -15.48 -4.55
N GLY A 39 -13.08 -16.65 -4.30
CA GLY A 39 -12.39 -17.80 -3.72
C GLY A 39 -13.30 -19.02 -3.80
N LEU A 40 -12.86 -20.13 -3.23
CA LEU A 40 -13.65 -21.35 -3.14
C LEU A 40 -14.85 -21.15 -2.18
N PRO A 41 -16.10 -21.11 -2.67
CA PRO A 41 -17.26 -20.67 -1.89
C PRO A 41 -17.62 -21.60 -0.72
N GLN A 42 -17.16 -22.86 -0.75
CA GLN A 42 -17.33 -23.81 0.35
C GLN A 42 -16.51 -23.45 1.60
N PHE A 43 -15.55 -22.54 1.49
CA PHE A 43 -14.65 -22.16 2.59
C PHE A 43 -14.84 -20.72 3.08
N TRP A 44 -15.40 -19.85 2.23
CA TRP A 44 -15.47 -18.42 2.48
C TRP A 44 -16.91 -17.93 2.64
N SER A 45 -17.14 -17.15 3.69
CA SER A 45 -18.43 -16.55 4.02
C SER A 45 -18.23 -15.19 4.70
N VAL A 46 -19.33 -14.50 5.01
CA VAL A 46 -19.32 -13.34 5.92
C VAL A 46 -20.04 -13.72 7.21
N LYS A 47 -19.38 -13.55 8.36
CA LYS A 47 -19.96 -13.74 9.69
C LYS A 47 -19.61 -12.54 10.57
N ASP A 48 -20.60 -12.01 11.29
CA ASP A 48 -20.44 -10.88 12.21
C ASP A 48 -19.73 -9.65 11.60
N GLY A 49 -20.05 -9.37 10.33
CA GLY A 49 -19.46 -8.27 9.58
C GLY A 49 -17.98 -8.45 9.23
N ALA A 50 -17.49 -9.70 9.20
CA ALA A 50 -16.12 -10.06 8.83
C ALA A 50 -16.10 -11.16 7.76
N ILE A 51 -15.18 -11.03 6.80
CA ILE A 51 -14.81 -12.12 5.89
C ILE A 51 -14.30 -13.27 6.74
N THR A 52 -14.87 -14.46 6.59
CA THR A 52 -14.56 -15.64 7.40
C THR A 52 -14.15 -16.80 6.49
N GLY A 53 -12.91 -17.26 6.65
CA GLY A 53 -12.39 -18.50 6.08
C GLY A 53 -12.40 -19.61 7.12
N GLN A 54 -12.90 -20.79 6.77
CA GLN A 54 -13.02 -21.91 7.71
C GLN A 54 -12.73 -23.26 7.07
N THR A 55 -11.97 -24.09 7.79
CA THR A 55 -11.83 -25.54 7.53
C THR A 55 -12.40 -26.32 8.70
N THR A 56 -12.98 -27.48 8.43
CA THR A 56 -13.42 -28.45 9.45
C THR A 56 -12.81 -29.82 9.17
N ALA A 57 -13.01 -30.79 10.07
CA ALA A 57 -12.55 -32.15 9.84
C ALA A 57 -13.25 -32.79 8.62
N GLU A 58 -14.52 -32.44 8.41
CA GLU A 58 -15.38 -32.91 7.32
C GLU A 58 -15.16 -32.12 6.02
N ASN A 59 -14.69 -30.87 6.13
CA ASN A 59 -14.40 -30.00 5.00
C ASN A 59 -12.97 -29.42 5.10
N PRO A 60 -11.91 -30.25 4.93
CA PRO A 60 -10.54 -29.77 4.86
C PRO A 60 -10.24 -29.22 3.46
N THR A 61 -9.31 -28.28 3.37
CA THR A 61 -8.73 -27.89 2.08
C THR A 61 -7.60 -28.84 1.67
N ARG A 62 -7.43 -29.08 0.36
CA ARG A 62 -6.42 -30.00 -0.22
C ARG A 62 -5.06 -29.34 -0.49
N GLY A 63 -4.92 -28.09 -0.07
CA GLY A 63 -3.77 -27.22 -0.25
C GLY A 63 -4.15 -25.80 0.18
N ASN A 64 -3.19 -24.89 0.31
CA ASN A 64 -3.50 -23.49 0.61
C ASN A 64 -4.43 -22.94 -0.49
N THR A 65 -5.55 -22.37 -0.07
CA THR A 65 -6.49 -21.69 -0.95
C THR A 65 -6.66 -20.25 -0.47
N PHE A 66 -7.03 -19.36 -1.37
CA PHE A 66 -6.99 -17.93 -1.11
C PHE A 66 -8.30 -17.26 -1.53
N LEU A 67 -8.69 -16.23 -0.80
CA LEU A 67 -9.72 -15.28 -1.23
C LEU A 67 -9.03 -14.08 -1.89
N VAL A 68 -9.15 -13.98 -3.20
CA VAL A 68 -8.49 -12.97 -4.04
C VAL A 68 -9.39 -11.75 -4.19
N TRP A 69 -8.84 -10.56 -3.92
CA TRP A 69 -9.52 -9.31 -4.22
C TRP A 69 -9.51 -9.05 -5.73
N ARG A 70 -10.69 -8.80 -6.31
CA ARG A 70 -10.89 -8.59 -7.75
C ARG A 70 -10.94 -7.13 -8.17
N GLY A 71 -10.68 -6.20 -7.27
CA GLY A 71 -10.63 -4.77 -7.59
C GLY A 71 -9.34 -4.31 -8.28
N GLY A 72 -8.40 -5.22 -8.57
CA GLY A 72 -7.19 -4.95 -9.37
C GLY A 72 -5.90 -5.42 -8.70
N THR A 73 -4.79 -4.83 -9.13
CA THR A 73 -3.46 -5.05 -8.53
C THR A 73 -3.09 -3.92 -7.58
N VAL A 74 -2.20 -4.22 -6.63
CA VAL A 74 -1.62 -3.26 -5.67
C VAL A 74 -0.14 -3.06 -5.98
N GLY A 75 0.29 -1.80 -6.06
CA GLY A 75 1.69 -1.40 -6.32
C GLY A 75 2.37 -0.91 -5.04
N ASP A 76 2.65 0.39 -4.96
CA ASP A 76 3.07 1.05 -3.71
C ASP A 76 1.83 1.38 -2.88
N PHE A 77 1.74 0.87 -1.65
CA PHE A 77 0.53 0.97 -0.85
C PHE A 77 0.80 0.86 0.66
N GLU A 78 -0.19 1.32 1.41
CA GLU A 78 -0.40 1.02 2.82
C GLU A 78 -1.76 0.33 2.96
N LEU A 79 -1.74 -0.92 3.42
CA LEU A 79 -2.91 -1.74 3.69
C LEU A 79 -3.10 -1.80 5.19
N ARG A 80 -4.34 -1.60 5.64
CA ARG A 80 -4.74 -1.79 7.04
C ARG A 80 -5.93 -2.72 7.10
N LEU A 81 -5.89 -3.68 8.01
CA LEU A 81 -7.01 -4.55 8.33
C LEU A 81 -6.93 -5.02 9.78
N SER A 82 -8.02 -5.59 10.29
CA SER A 82 -8.00 -6.34 11.54
C SER A 82 -8.23 -7.81 11.22
N TYR A 83 -7.47 -8.72 11.85
CA TYR A 83 -7.65 -10.16 11.73
C TYR A 83 -7.93 -10.81 13.09
N LYS A 84 -8.61 -11.95 13.07
CA LYS A 84 -8.72 -12.86 14.21
C LYS A 84 -8.50 -14.28 13.69
N ILE A 85 -7.74 -15.08 14.40
CA ILE A 85 -7.45 -16.47 14.00
C ILE A 85 -7.62 -17.40 15.20
N VAL A 86 -8.24 -18.56 14.96
CA VAL A 86 -8.53 -19.58 15.97
C VAL A 86 -8.23 -20.96 15.38
N GLY A 87 -7.47 -21.77 16.10
CA GLY A 87 -7.31 -23.18 15.80
C GLY A 87 -8.45 -23.99 16.41
N ASN A 88 -9.35 -24.50 15.58
CA ASN A 88 -10.48 -25.32 16.01
C ASN A 88 -10.08 -26.80 16.14
N ASN A 89 -8.94 -27.05 16.75
CA ASN A 89 -8.32 -28.37 16.86
C ASN A 89 -7.63 -28.51 18.22
N GLU A 90 -7.28 -29.75 18.58
CA GLU A 90 -6.72 -30.08 19.90
C GLU A 90 -5.45 -29.28 20.26
N ARG A 91 -4.68 -28.85 19.25
CA ARG A 91 -3.44 -28.09 19.45
C ARG A 91 -3.66 -26.58 19.49
N LYS A 92 -4.89 -26.11 19.22
CA LYS A 92 -5.23 -24.70 19.04
C LYS A 92 -4.35 -23.98 18.01
N GLN A 93 -3.86 -24.71 17.01
CA GLN A 93 -2.95 -24.19 15.99
C GLN A 93 -3.70 -23.80 14.72
N ALA A 94 -3.31 -22.71 14.08
CA ALA A 94 -3.83 -22.27 12.80
C ALA A 94 -2.81 -21.34 12.15
N ASN A 95 -2.73 -21.31 10.82
CA ASN A 95 -1.86 -20.40 10.08
C ASN A 95 -2.68 -19.70 8.98
N SER A 96 -2.36 -18.45 8.70
CA SER A 96 -2.93 -17.66 7.62
C SER A 96 -1.95 -16.56 7.26
N GLY A 97 -2.31 -15.74 6.29
CA GLY A 97 -1.50 -14.64 5.84
C GLY A 97 -2.22 -13.75 4.85
N ILE A 98 -1.63 -12.58 4.63
CA ILE A 98 -2.06 -11.61 3.65
C ILE A 98 -1.07 -11.65 2.49
N GLN A 99 -1.52 -12.16 1.35
CA GLN A 99 -0.75 -12.12 0.11
C GLN A 99 -0.85 -10.73 -0.50
N TYR A 100 0.29 -10.17 -0.90
CA TYR A 100 0.35 -8.89 -1.60
C TYR A 100 1.43 -8.91 -2.67
N ARG A 101 1.26 -8.07 -3.71
CA ARG A 101 2.09 -8.08 -4.93
C ARG A 101 2.32 -9.51 -5.47
N SER A 102 1.31 -10.35 -5.28
CA SER A 102 1.38 -11.78 -5.53
C SER A 102 0.74 -12.11 -6.87
N LYS A 103 0.79 -13.38 -7.25
CA LYS A 103 0.19 -13.87 -8.49
C LYS A 103 -0.67 -15.10 -8.20
N VAL A 104 -1.81 -15.20 -8.88
CA VAL A 104 -2.57 -16.44 -8.92
C VAL A 104 -1.82 -17.41 -9.84
N THR A 105 -1.49 -18.59 -9.30
CA THR A 105 -0.75 -19.66 -9.99
C THR A 105 -1.66 -20.79 -10.45
N ASP A 106 -2.84 -20.92 -9.84
CA ASP A 106 -3.93 -21.79 -10.28
C ASP A 106 -5.26 -21.08 -9.97
N GLU A 107 -5.95 -20.64 -11.03
CA GLU A 107 -7.21 -19.89 -10.90
C GLU A 107 -8.35 -20.75 -10.37
N LYS A 108 -8.37 -22.05 -10.70
CA LYS A 108 -9.47 -22.95 -10.33
C LYS A 108 -9.40 -23.33 -8.85
N ALA A 109 -8.20 -23.59 -8.36
CA ALA A 109 -7.95 -23.91 -6.96
C ALA A 109 -7.69 -22.67 -6.09
N PHE A 110 -7.66 -21.48 -6.70
CA PHE A 110 -7.28 -20.22 -6.08
C PHE A 110 -5.95 -20.32 -5.34
N VAL A 111 -4.91 -20.87 -5.99
CA VAL A 111 -3.57 -20.97 -5.40
C VAL A 111 -2.74 -19.76 -5.75
N VAL A 112 -2.18 -19.09 -4.75
CA VAL A 112 -1.41 -17.85 -4.91
C VAL A 112 0.06 -18.09 -4.53
N GLY A 113 0.98 -17.35 -5.16
CA GLY A 113 2.39 -17.28 -4.76
C GLY A 113 2.92 -15.85 -4.83
N GLY A 114 3.86 -15.51 -3.96
CA GLY A 114 4.39 -14.16 -3.76
C GLY A 114 4.51 -13.79 -2.28
N TYR A 115 4.73 -12.50 -1.98
CA TYR A 115 4.92 -12.03 -0.61
C TYR A 115 3.69 -12.24 0.26
N GLN A 116 3.95 -12.74 1.47
CA GLN A 116 2.98 -13.03 2.50
C GLN A 116 3.35 -12.34 3.81
N ALA A 117 2.40 -11.59 4.36
CA ALA A 117 2.42 -11.13 5.73
C ALA A 117 1.71 -12.15 6.62
N ASP A 118 2.49 -12.98 7.30
CA ASP A 118 2.01 -14.17 8.02
C ASP A 118 1.47 -13.87 9.42
N PHE A 119 0.48 -14.67 9.83
CA PHE A 119 0.04 -14.76 11.21
C PHE A 119 -0.57 -16.12 11.54
N GLU A 120 -0.50 -16.49 12.82
CA GLU A 120 -0.93 -17.79 13.31
C GLU A 120 -1.60 -17.71 14.68
N ALA A 121 -2.35 -18.76 15.01
CA ALA A 121 -2.66 -19.13 16.39
C ALA A 121 -1.45 -19.92 16.94
N GLY A 122 -0.46 -19.16 17.40
CA GLY A 122 0.87 -19.64 17.74
C GLY A 122 1.79 -18.47 18.13
N LYS A 123 3.08 -18.76 18.32
CA LYS A 123 4.07 -17.77 18.81
C LYS A 123 5.30 -17.62 17.93
N THR A 124 5.33 -18.25 16.77
CA THR A 124 6.51 -18.38 15.91
C THR A 124 6.43 -17.46 14.70
N TYR A 125 5.36 -17.53 13.93
CA TYR A 125 5.28 -16.98 12.57
C TYR A 125 4.50 -15.66 12.46
N SER A 126 3.78 -15.25 13.50
CA SER A 126 3.04 -13.98 13.42
C SER A 126 3.97 -12.79 13.23
N GLY A 127 3.78 -12.06 12.14
CA GLY A 127 4.54 -10.87 11.77
C GLY A 127 5.76 -11.12 10.90
N ILE A 128 6.04 -12.35 10.45
CA ILE A 128 7.15 -12.61 9.51
C ILE A 128 6.84 -12.07 8.11
N LEU A 129 7.87 -12.02 7.25
CA LEU A 129 7.70 -11.95 5.80
C LEU A 129 8.09 -13.30 5.20
N TYR A 130 7.13 -13.96 4.57
CA TYR A 130 7.32 -15.20 3.83
C TYR A 130 7.04 -14.96 2.33
N GLU A 131 7.66 -15.73 1.45
CA GLU A 131 7.33 -15.74 0.03
C GLU A 131 6.77 -17.11 -0.36
N GLU A 132 5.45 -17.17 -0.43
CA GLU A 132 4.68 -18.37 -0.75
C GLU A 132 5.00 -18.86 -2.15
N ARG A 133 5.28 -20.18 -2.25
CA ARG A 133 5.76 -20.83 -3.48
C ARG A 133 6.97 -20.15 -4.13
N GLY A 134 7.78 -19.44 -3.34
CA GLY A 134 8.97 -18.73 -3.77
C GLY A 134 10.16 -19.01 -2.87
N ARG A 135 10.78 -17.93 -2.37
CA ARG A 135 12.04 -17.95 -1.63
C ARG A 135 11.90 -18.39 -0.17
N GLY A 136 10.69 -18.58 0.35
CA GLY A 136 10.48 -18.98 1.74
C GLY A 136 10.55 -17.78 2.70
N ILE A 137 11.12 -17.98 3.90
CA ILE A 137 11.17 -16.90 4.92
C ILE A 137 12.21 -15.85 4.51
N LEU A 138 11.74 -14.62 4.30
CA LEU A 138 12.55 -13.46 3.94
C LEU A 138 12.95 -12.61 5.16
N ALA A 139 12.15 -12.64 6.23
CA ALA A 139 12.50 -12.06 7.53
C ALA A 139 11.67 -12.71 8.65
N GLN A 140 12.32 -13.09 9.74
CA GLN A 140 11.64 -13.48 10.98
C GLN A 140 11.15 -12.24 11.74
N ARG A 141 10.17 -12.42 12.63
CA ARG A 141 9.67 -11.33 13.48
C ARG A 141 10.82 -10.75 14.31
N GLY A 142 10.93 -9.43 14.27
CA GLY A 142 11.99 -8.66 14.91
C GLY A 142 13.18 -8.33 14.01
N GLN A 143 13.25 -8.87 12.79
CA GLN A 143 14.40 -8.68 11.91
C GLN A 143 14.22 -7.50 10.94
N LYS A 144 15.37 -6.88 10.63
CA LYS A 144 15.55 -6.13 9.38
C LYS A 144 16.40 -6.97 8.43
N THR A 145 16.02 -7.08 7.17
CA THR A 145 16.80 -7.85 6.19
C THR A 145 16.95 -7.12 4.86
N VAL A 146 18.01 -7.46 4.13
CA VAL A 146 18.20 -7.10 2.72
C VAL A 146 18.32 -8.40 1.95
N ILE A 147 17.49 -8.57 0.91
CA ILE A 147 17.52 -9.74 0.04
C ILE A 147 18.35 -9.37 -1.18
N LYS A 148 19.48 -10.05 -1.37
CA LYS A 148 20.37 -9.84 -2.51
C LYS A 148 20.37 -11.03 -3.45
N GLU A 149 20.87 -10.81 -4.66
CA GLU A 149 21.23 -11.89 -5.57
C GLU A 149 22.72 -12.22 -5.43
N VAL A 150 23.03 -13.48 -5.15
CA VAL A 150 24.39 -14.03 -5.11
C VAL A 150 24.37 -15.31 -5.93
N ASP A 151 25.18 -15.37 -6.99
CA ASP A 151 25.27 -16.52 -7.91
C ASP A 151 23.90 -16.95 -8.47
N GLY A 152 23.05 -15.99 -8.82
CA GLY A 152 21.70 -16.22 -9.36
C GLY A 152 20.69 -16.77 -8.33
N LYS A 153 21.06 -16.84 -7.05
CA LYS A 153 20.19 -17.25 -5.95
C LYS A 153 19.94 -16.06 -5.03
N HIS A 154 18.81 -16.10 -4.34
CA HIS A 154 18.56 -15.13 -3.28
C HIS A 154 19.45 -15.43 -2.07
N LYS A 155 19.89 -14.37 -1.39
CA LYS A 155 20.55 -14.43 -0.09
C LYS A 155 19.89 -13.41 0.82
N VAL A 156 19.33 -13.87 1.93
CA VAL A 156 18.78 -13.01 2.98
C VAL A 156 19.91 -12.61 3.92
N GLU A 157 20.24 -11.32 3.95
CA GLU A 157 21.26 -10.76 4.84
C GLU A 157 20.58 -9.99 5.98
N ALA A 158 21.03 -10.21 7.22
CA ALA A 158 20.58 -9.43 8.36
C ALA A 158 21.08 -7.98 8.24
N ALA A 159 20.17 -7.02 8.38
CA ALA A 159 20.46 -5.58 8.31
C ALA A 159 20.20 -4.85 9.64
N GLY A 160 19.73 -5.57 10.66
CA GLY A 160 19.42 -5.03 11.98
C GLY A 160 18.19 -5.68 12.60
N THR A 161 17.59 -4.99 13.56
CA THR A 161 16.39 -5.45 14.28
C THR A 161 15.38 -4.31 14.43
N VAL A 162 14.08 -4.65 14.41
CA VAL A 162 12.97 -3.75 14.81
C VAL A 162 12.54 -3.97 16.26
N GLY A 163 13.15 -4.92 16.96
CA GLY A 163 12.81 -5.32 18.33
C GLY A 163 13.01 -6.82 18.55
N LYS A 164 12.98 -7.25 19.81
CA LYS A 164 13.10 -8.69 20.13
C LYS A 164 11.80 -9.41 19.78
N SER A 165 11.91 -10.61 19.20
CA SER A 165 10.75 -11.40 18.76
C SER A 165 9.74 -11.63 19.88
N ASP A 166 10.18 -11.95 21.10
CA ASP A 166 9.28 -12.23 22.24
C ASP A 166 8.55 -10.97 22.74
N GLU A 167 9.22 -9.81 22.72
CA GLU A 167 8.63 -8.53 23.11
C GLU A 167 7.54 -8.09 22.11
N ILE A 168 7.76 -8.35 20.82
CA ILE A 168 6.77 -8.12 19.76
C ILE A 168 5.63 -9.14 19.88
N GLN A 169 5.93 -10.42 20.08
CA GLN A 169 4.92 -11.48 20.27
C GLN A 169 3.97 -11.19 21.43
N ALA A 170 4.48 -10.61 22.52
CA ALA A 170 3.69 -10.24 23.69
C ALA A 170 2.61 -9.19 23.38
N LYS A 171 2.68 -8.52 22.22
CA LYS A 171 1.67 -7.56 21.76
C LYS A 171 0.58 -8.18 20.91
N ILE A 172 0.74 -9.43 20.47
CA ILE A 172 -0.20 -10.13 19.62
C ILE A 172 -1.18 -10.89 20.51
N LYS A 173 -2.46 -10.58 20.36
CA LYS A 173 -3.54 -11.12 21.19
C LYS A 173 -3.97 -12.47 20.66
N ASP A 174 -3.96 -13.47 21.53
CA ASP A 174 -4.40 -14.83 21.22
C ASP A 174 -5.92 -14.90 21.04
N GLU A 175 -6.38 -15.62 20.01
CA GLU A 175 -7.80 -15.81 19.66
C GLU A 175 -8.68 -14.53 19.67
N ASP A 176 -8.07 -13.35 19.47
CA ASP A 176 -8.73 -12.04 19.48
C ASP A 176 -8.30 -11.19 18.26
N TRP A 177 -9.00 -10.06 18.07
CA TRP A 177 -8.77 -9.13 16.97
C TRP A 177 -7.44 -8.41 17.09
N ASN A 178 -6.57 -8.56 16.09
CA ASN A 178 -5.32 -7.84 15.97
C ASN A 178 -5.35 -6.94 14.74
N ASP A 179 -4.81 -5.73 14.83
CA ASP A 179 -4.64 -4.85 13.68
C ASP A 179 -3.34 -5.18 12.97
N TYR A 180 -3.40 -5.35 11.65
CA TYR A 180 -2.25 -5.60 10.78
C TYR A 180 -2.10 -4.42 9.80
N VAL A 181 -0.88 -3.91 9.68
CA VAL A 181 -0.50 -2.93 8.65
C VAL A 181 0.59 -3.53 7.76
N VAL A 182 0.40 -3.45 6.44
CA VAL A 182 1.42 -3.77 5.44
C VAL A 182 1.74 -2.50 4.66
N ILE A 183 3.00 -2.09 4.65
CA ILE A 183 3.49 -0.97 3.84
C ILE A 183 4.47 -1.56 2.82
N ALA A 184 4.19 -1.33 1.54
CA ALA A 184 5.07 -1.71 0.45
C ALA A 184 5.35 -0.46 -0.40
N LYS A 185 6.61 -0.02 -0.46
CA LYS A 185 7.04 1.15 -1.25
C LYS A 185 8.32 0.79 -2.02
N GLY A 186 8.29 0.80 -3.34
CA GLY A 186 9.42 0.38 -4.16
C GLY A 186 9.80 -1.08 -3.88
N ASN A 187 11.00 -1.35 -3.38
CA ASN A 187 11.43 -2.66 -2.86
C ASN A 187 11.40 -2.78 -1.33
N HIS A 188 10.89 -1.77 -0.63
CA HIS A 188 10.85 -1.75 0.83
C HIS A 188 9.51 -2.26 1.34
N LEU A 189 9.55 -3.30 2.18
CA LEU A 189 8.40 -4.04 2.70
C LEU A 189 8.43 -4.01 4.22
N GLN A 190 7.37 -3.52 4.84
CA GLN A 190 7.26 -3.39 6.29
C GLN A 190 5.93 -3.92 6.79
N HIS A 191 5.96 -4.64 7.89
CA HIS A 191 4.76 -5.19 8.55
C HIS A 191 4.66 -4.65 9.98
N PHE A 192 3.43 -4.46 10.45
CA PHE A 192 3.14 -4.05 11.81
C PHE A 192 1.93 -4.81 12.34
N ILE A 193 1.99 -5.23 13.60
CA ILE A 193 0.85 -5.82 14.32
C ILE A 193 0.61 -5.01 15.60
N ASN A 194 -0.63 -4.56 15.80
CA ASN A 194 -1.05 -3.73 16.94
C ASN A 194 -0.15 -2.50 17.17
N GLY A 195 0.26 -1.86 16.07
CA GLY A 195 1.12 -0.67 16.08
C GLY A 195 2.61 -0.93 16.30
N VAL A 196 3.04 -2.19 16.46
CA VAL A 196 4.45 -2.57 16.62
C VAL A 196 4.99 -3.14 15.32
N GLN A 197 6.12 -2.61 14.85
CA GLN A 197 6.78 -3.10 13.64
C GLN A 197 7.32 -4.52 13.86
N THR A 198 7.01 -5.43 12.94
CA THR A 198 7.39 -6.84 13.03
C THR A 198 8.52 -7.22 12.10
N VAL A 199 8.61 -6.61 10.91
CA VAL A 199 9.74 -6.75 9.97
C VAL A 199 10.01 -5.45 9.20
N ASP A 200 11.22 -5.34 8.67
CA ASP A 200 11.65 -4.28 7.76
C ASP A 200 12.57 -4.89 6.68
N VAL A 201 12.13 -4.97 5.43
CA VAL A 201 12.83 -5.75 4.39
C VAL A 201 13.04 -4.92 3.14
N VAL A 202 14.27 -4.92 2.62
CA VAL A 202 14.59 -4.37 1.30
C VAL A 202 14.89 -5.52 0.34
N ASP A 203 14.10 -5.66 -0.72
CA ASP A 203 14.31 -6.70 -1.74
C ASP A 203 15.09 -6.16 -2.95
N GLU A 204 16.41 -6.40 -2.96
CA GLU A 204 17.31 -5.97 -4.04
C GLU A 204 17.45 -7.02 -5.13
N GLN A 205 16.74 -8.15 -5.09
CA GLN A 205 16.83 -9.17 -6.12
C GLN A 205 16.03 -8.74 -7.38
N PRO A 206 16.68 -8.32 -8.48
CA PRO A 206 15.98 -7.60 -9.56
C PRO A 206 14.90 -8.44 -10.24
N SER A 207 15.13 -9.76 -10.38
CA SER A 207 14.24 -10.69 -11.06
C SER A 207 13.03 -11.15 -10.23
N LYS A 208 13.06 -10.90 -8.90
CA LYS A 208 12.06 -11.42 -7.94
C LYS A 208 11.40 -10.34 -7.09
N ALA A 209 11.99 -9.15 -7.00
CA ALA A 209 11.45 -8.04 -6.23
C ALA A 209 10.14 -7.51 -6.84
N ALA A 210 9.00 -8.10 -6.46
CA ALA A 210 7.71 -7.75 -7.03
C ALA A 210 7.33 -6.30 -6.71
N LYS A 211 6.94 -5.55 -7.75
CA LYS A 211 6.55 -4.14 -7.66
C LYS A 211 5.04 -3.95 -7.63
N ASP A 212 4.31 -4.91 -8.16
CA ASP A 212 2.86 -4.95 -8.17
C ASP A 212 2.36 -6.40 -8.24
N GLY A 213 1.07 -6.58 -8.01
CA GLY A 213 0.38 -7.86 -8.14
C GLY A 213 -0.92 -7.88 -7.34
N ILE A 214 -1.53 -9.04 -7.20
CA ILE A 214 -2.82 -9.17 -6.52
C ILE A 214 -2.68 -9.04 -4.99
N LEU A 215 -3.83 -8.78 -4.35
CA LEU A 215 -4.04 -8.91 -2.91
C LEU A 215 -4.93 -10.14 -2.64
N ALA A 216 -4.57 -10.99 -1.68
CA ALA A 216 -5.40 -12.13 -1.28
C ALA A 216 -5.26 -12.52 0.19
N LEU A 217 -6.24 -13.22 0.72
CA LEU A 217 -6.29 -13.70 2.11
C LEU A 217 -6.15 -15.22 2.11
N GLN A 218 -5.22 -15.77 2.87
CA GLN A 218 -4.96 -17.21 2.89
C GLN A 218 -5.91 -17.96 3.82
N LEU A 219 -6.39 -19.12 3.38
CA LEU A 219 -6.87 -20.20 4.24
C LEU A 219 -5.93 -21.40 4.08
N HIS A 220 -5.23 -21.73 5.17
CA HIS A 220 -4.11 -22.65 5.15
C HIS A 220 -4.52 -24.14 5.18
N ALA A 221 -3.73 -24.94 4.49
CA ALA A 221 -3.47 -26.37 4.66
C ALA A 221 -3.47 -26.88 6.11
N GLY A 222 -4.39 -27.77 6.52
CA GLY A 222 -4.14 -28.61 7.71
C GLY A 222 -5.30 -28.68 8.69
N PRO A 223 -5.02 -28.73 10.02
CA PRO A 223 -6.05 -28.90 11.04
C PRO A 223 -7.17 -27.87 10.94
N PRO A 224 -8.39 -28.20 11.40
CA PRO A 224 -9.52 -27.28 11.40
C PRO A 224 -9.17 -25.92 12.01
N MET A 225 -9.53 -24.86 11.32
CA MET A 225 -9.25 -23.49 11.74
C MET A 225 -10.34 -22.52 11.30
N THR A 226 -10.33 -21.34 11.90
CA THR A 226 -11.12 -20.20 11.45
C THR A 226 -10.25 -18.97 11.44
N VAL A 227 -10.30 -18.21 10.35
CA VAL A 227 -9.69 -16.90 10.24
C VAL A 227 -10.76 -15.89 9.82
N GLN A 228 -10.74 -14.71 10.44
CA GLN A 228 -11.66 -13.62 10.15
C GLN A 228 -10.90 -12.34 9.85
N PHE A 229 -11.42 -11.55 8.92
CA PHE A 229 -10.85 -10.27 8.51
C PHE A 229 -11.94 -9.19 8.46
N ARG A 230 -11.64 -8.00 8.97
CA ARG A 230 -12.52 -6.83 8.89
C ARG A 230 -11.72 -5.55 8.76
N ASN A 231 -12.41 -4.43 8.54
CA ASN A 231 -11.80 -3.09 8.42
C ASN A 231 -10.71 -3.01 7.35
N ILE A 232 -10.82 -3.82 6.29
CA ILE A 232 -9.84 -3.91 5.20
C ILE A 232 -9.92 -2.63 4.37
N ARG A 233 -8.83 -1.87 4.36
CA ARG A 233 -8.74 -0.60 3.64
C ARG A 233 -7.33 -0.37 3.11
N LEU A 234 -7.25 0.23 1.93
CA LEU A 234 -6.02 0.42 1.19
C LEU A 234 -5.84 1.90 0.86
N LYS A 235 -4.64 2.40 1.10
CA LYS A 235 -4.17 3.68 0.61
C LYS A 235 -3.06 3.43 -0.40
N GLU A 236 -3.27 3.87 -1.62
CA GLU A 236 -2.19 3.91 -2.61
C GLU A 236 -1.17 4.95 -2.14
N LEU A 237 0.07 4.50 -1.97
CA LEU A 237 1.18 5.41 -1.72
C LEU A 237 1.56 5.96 -3.08
N ALA A 238 1.56 7.29 -3.18
CA ALA A 238 1.92 7.92 -4.43
C ALA A 238 3.29 7.37 -4.87
N LYS A 239 3.32 6.70 -6.03
CA LYS A 239 4.46 6.81 -6.92
C LYS A 239 4.56 8.29 -7.26
N THR A 240 5.25 9.09 -6.46
CA THR A 240 5.93 10.21 -7.08
C THR A 240 6.84 9.55 -8.09
N ALA A 241 6.54 9.76 -9.37
CA ALA A 241 7.12 9.05 -10.50
C ALA A 241 8.62 9.34 -10.62
N GLY A 242 9.42 8.93 -9.63
CA GLY A 242 10.79 9.41 -9.36
C GLY A 242 10.90 10.89 -9.00
N LEU A 243 9.80 11.58 -8.66
CA LEU A 243 9.82 13.04 -8.51
C LEU A 243 10.31 13.55 -7.14
N ASP A 244 10.27 12.73 -6.08
CA ASP A 244 10.80 13.12 -4.76
C ASP A 244 12.26 13.53 -4.86
N GLY A 245 12.66 14.59 -4.15
CA GLY A 245 14.03 15.10 -4.14
C GLY A 245 14.12 16.59 -4.44
N THR A 246 15.35 17.09 -4.55
CA THR A 246 15.61 18.50 -4.84
C THR A 246 16.07 18.66 -6.27
N TRP A 247 15.45 19.59 -6.99
CA TRP A 247 15.63 19.85 -8.42
C TRP A 247 16.11 21.29 -8.62
N ARG A 248 17.06 21.51 -9.52
CA ARG A 248 17.42 22.85 -10.02
C ARG A 248 16.95 23.02 -11.44
N VAL A 249 16.48 24.22 -11.78
CA VAL A 249 16.27 24.58 -13.18
C VAL A 249 17.64 24.59 -13.87
N VAL A 250 17.74 24.04 -15.08
CA VAL A 250 18.97 24.09 -15.88
C VAL A 250 18.77 24.75 -17.24
N SER A 251 17.54 24.80 -17.72
CA SER A 251 17.14 25.55 -18.92
C SER A 251 15.62 25.68 -18.99
N GLY A 252 15.13 26.56 -19.86
CA GLY A 252 13.71 26.67 -20.11
C GLY A 252 13.32 27.77 -21.09
N THR A 253 12.07 27.72 -21.50
CA THR A 253 11.40 28.75 -22.32
C THR A 253 10.09 29.15 -21.67
N ILE A 254 9.86 30.45 -21.56
CA ILE A 254 8.67 31.08 -20.99
C ILE A 254 8.05 31.89 -22.12
N ASP A 255 6.87 31.48 -22.57
CA ASP A 255 6.13 32.11 -23.66
C ASP A 255 6.99 32.38 -24.91
N GLY A 256 7.74 31.36 -25.33
CA GLY A 256 8.64 31.43 -26.50
C GLY A 256 9.98 32.13 -26.27
N GLN A 257 10.21 32.74 -25.11
CA GLN A 257 11.48 33.39 -24.77
C GLN A 257 12.34 32.53 -23.85
N PRO A 258 13.68 32.59 -23.92
CA PRO A 258 14.54 31.92 -22.94
C PRO A 258 14.19 32.35 -21.52
N ALA A 259 14.17 31.40 -20.58
CA ALA A 259 13.98 31.73 -19.17
C ALA A 259 15.11 32.67 -18.68
N PRO A 260 14.81 33.69 -17.85
CA PRO A 260 15.83 34.60 -17.33
C PRO A 260 16.96 33.84 -16.62
N GLN A 261 18.21 34.26 -16.82
CA GLN A 261 19.36 33.54 -16.27
C GLN A 261 19.33 33.48 -14.73
N ASP A 262 18.91 34.55 -14.07
CA ASP A 262 18.73 34.58 -12.61
C ASP A 262 17.75 33.50 -12.12
N PHE A 263 16.66 33.27 -12.87
CA PHE A 263 15.71 32.21 -12.57
C PHE A 263 16.34 30.82 -12.71
N VAL A 264 17.15 30.60 -13.75
CA VAL A 264 17.86 29.33 -13.96
C VAL A 264 18.86 29.07 -12.82
N ASP A 265 19.61 30.09 -12.42
CA ASP A 265 20.70 29.94 -11.44
C ASP A 265 20.18 29.79 -10.00
N ASN A 266 19.07 30.46 -9.67
CA ASN A 266 18.64 30.65 -8.28
C ASN A 266 17.35 29.92 -7.89
N VAL A 267 16.67 29.23 -8.82
CA VAL A 267 15.45 28.46 -8.50
C VAL A 267 15.77 27.01 -8.16
N THR A 268 15.29 26.59 -6.98
CA THR A 268 15.27 25.19 -6.55
C THR A 268 13.84 24.75 -6.27
N VAL A 269 13.49 23.53 -6.67
CA VAL A 269 12.20 22.89 -6.36
C VAL A 269 12.47 21.63 -5.54
N THR A 270 11.97 21.57 -4.32
CA THR A 270 11.99 20.36 -3.49
C THR A 270 10.62 19.69 -3.55
N VAL A 271 10.60 18.39 -3.82
CA VAL A 271 9.39 17.57 -3.89
C VAL A 271 9.43 16.51 -2.79
N GLU A 272 8.34 16.45 -2.02
CA GLU A 272 8.14 15.46 -0.96
C GLU A 272 6.72 14.87 -1.10
N GLY A 273 6.62 13.70 -1.69
CA GLY A 273 5.33 13.11 -2.03
C GLY A 273 4.53 14.03 -2.96
N LYS A 274 3.29 14.36 -2.60
CA LYS A 274 2.44 15.24 -3.42
C LYS A 274 2.66 16.73 -3.18
N ALA A 275 3.64 17.11 -2.37
CA ALA A 275 3.94 18.50 -2.05
C ALA A 275 5.21 18.97 -2.77
N TYR A 276 5.25 20.27 -3.08
CA TYR A 276 6.45 20.93 -3.57
C TYR A 276 6.74 22.20 -2.76
N ARG A 277 8.02 22.58 -2.75
CA ARG A 277 8.51 23.87 -2.29
C ARG A 277 9.43 24.46 -3.35
N ILE A 278 9.13 25.66 -3.83
CA ILE A 278 9.99 26.45 -4.71
C ILE A 278 10.73 27.48 -3.87
N THR A 279 12.02 27.63 -4.07
CA THR A 279 12.83 28.69 -3.47
C THR A 279 13.52 29.50 -4.55
N HIS A 280 13.42 30.84 -4.48
CA HIS A 280 14.14 31.79 -5.33
C HIS A 280 14.70 32.89 -4.42
N GLY A 281 16.00 32.83 -4.09
CA GLY A 281 16.57 33.70 -3.07
C GLY A 281 15.89 33.51 -1.70
N SER A 282 15.31 34.58 -1.15
CA SER A 282 14.53 34.57 0.09
C SER A 282 13.05 34.21 -0.10
N GLU A 283 12.57 34.17 -1.34
CA GLU A 283 11.17 33.87 -1.63
C GLU A 283 10.92 32.37 -1.60
N VAL A 284 9.82 31.98 -0.95
CA VAL A 284 9.41 30.57 -0.81
C VAL A 284 7.96 30.44 -1.21
N GLU A 285 7.69 29.61 -2.22
CA GLU A 285 6.36 29.17 -2.58
C GLU A 285 6.20 27.69 -2.23
N THR A 286 5.00 27.29 -1.81
CA THR A 286 4.66 25.88 -1.61
C THR A 286 3.37 25.55 -2.34
N GLY A 287 3.16 24.28 -2.63
CA GLY A 287 1.92 23.81 -3.22
C GLY A 287 1.87 22.30 -3.28
N THR A 288 0.89 21.79 -4.01
CA THR A 288 0.71 20.35 -4.23
C THR A 288 0.56 20.02 -5.70
N PHE A 289 0.68 18.74 -6.04
CA PHE A 289 0.44 18.29 -7.40
C PHE A 289 -0.11 16.85 -7.43
N THR A 290 -0.69 16.49 -8.57
CA THR A 290 -1.07 15.13 -8.91
C THR A 290 -0.48 14.75 -10.26
N VAL A 291 -0.20 13.46 -10.47
CA VAL A 291 0.32 12.92 -11.74
C VAL A 291 -0.57 11.79 -12.26
N ASP A 292 -0.60 11.64 -13.58
CA ASP A 292 -1.19 10.52 -14.30
C ASP A 292 -0.16 10.02 -15.32
N ASP A 293 0.56 8.96 -14.95
CA ASP A 293 1.62 8.36 -15.75
C ASP A 293 1.09 7.42 -16.85
N THR A 294 -0.23 7.21 -16.90
CA THR A 294 -0.89 6.40 -17.94
C THR A 294 -1.14 7.17 -19.24
N LYS A 295 -1.01 8.50 -19.21
CA LYS A 295 -1.13 9.37 -20.39
C LYS A 295 0.18 9.46 -21.18
N SER A 296 0.05 9.76 -22.46
CA SER A 296 1.17 10.05 -23.35
C SER A 296 0.89 11.37 -24.10
N PRO A 297 1.61 12.47 -23.79
CA PRO A 297 2.62 12.62 -22.72
C PRO A 297 2.07 12.42 -21.29
N LYS A 298 2.93 12.11 -20.32
CA LYS A 298 2.50 11.93 -18.92
C LYS A 298 1.96 13.23 -18.37
N ALA A 299 0.90 13.12 -17.59
CA ALA A 299 0.05 14.22 -17.19
C ALA A 299 0.36 14.68 -15.75
N MET A 300 0.25 15.98 -15.49
CA MET A 300 0.42 16.57 -14.16
C MET A 300 -0.60 17.71 -13.95
N ASP A 301 -1.08 17.88 -12.71
CA ASP A 301 -1.85 19.04 -12.28
C ASP A 301 -1.20 19.67 -11.06
N VAL A 302 -0.77 20.92 -11.18
CA VAL A 302 -0.11 21.67 -10.11
C VAL A 302 -1.10 22.63 -9.45
N ARG A 303 -1.06 22.70 -8.12
CA ARG A 303 -1.95 23.51 -7.28
C ARG A 303 -1.11 24.40 -6.36
N PRO A 304 -0.95 25.69 -6.70
CA PRO A 304 -0.23 26.65 -5.86
C PRO A 304 -0.89 26.81 -4.49
N GLY A 305 -0.08 26.80 -3.43
CA GLY A 305 -0.58 26.92 -2.05
C GLY A 305 -1.17 28.30 -1.73
N ASN A 306 -0.81 29.32 -2.51
CA ASN A 306 -1.37 30.67 -2.41
C ASN A 306 -2.72 30.82 -3.17
N SER A 307 -3.22 29.76 -3.82
CA SER A 307 -4.44 29.84 -4.62
C SER A 307 -5.17 28.49 -4.66
N ALA A 308 -6.02 28.24 -3.67
CA ALA A 308 -6.72 26.96 -3.47
C ALA A 308 -7.52 26.47 -4.69
N ASP A 309 -8.10 27.38 -5.48
CA ASP A 309 -8.95 27.04 -6.63
C ASP A 309 -8.19 26.98 -7.97
N ARG A 310 -6.89 27.33 -7.98
CA ARG A 310 -6.10 27.34 -9.21
C ARG A 310 -5.47 25.99 -9.45
N VAL A 311 -5.77 25.41 -10.60
CA VAL A 311 -5.07 24.25 -11.16
C VAL A 311 -4.29 24.72 -12.39
N ILE A 312 -3.01 24.37 -12.45
CA ILE A 312 -2.12 24.59 -13.59
C ILE A 312 -1.93 23.22 -14.25
N PRO A 313 -2.60 22.96 -15.40
CA PRO A 313 -2.41 21.72 -16.14
C PRO A 313 -0.99 21.66 -16.70
N ALA A 314 -0.39 20.49 -16.65
CA ALA A 314 0.98 20.27 -17.11
C ALA A 314 1.15 18.88 -17.72
N ILE A 315 2.25 18.72 -18.46
CA ILE A 315 2.81 17.43 -18.82
C ILE A 315 4.24 17.34 -18.32
N TYR A 316 4.70 16.13 -18.01
CA TYR A 316 6.04 15.92 -17.53
C TYR A 316 6.71 14.69 -18.16
N GLU A 317 8.03 14.72 -18.20
CA GLU A 317 8.87 13.58 -18.56
C GLU A 317 10.00 13.50 -17.55
N LEU A 318 10.22 12.30 -17.01
CA LEU A 318 11.35 12.03 -16.14
C LEU A 318 12.24 10.98 -16.79
N ASP A 319 13.51 11.32 -16.95
CA ASP A 319 14.58 10.44 -17.43
C ASP A 319 15.79 10.54 -16.49
N GLY A 320 15.93 9.56 -15.61
CA GLY A 320 16.93 9.53 -14.54
C GLY A 320 16.85 10.79 -13.65
N ASP A 321 17.92 11.59 -13.68
CA ASP A 321 18.02 12.86 -12.95
C ASP A 321 17.60 14.08 -13.78
N THR A 322 16.94 13.87 -14.92
CA THR A 322 16.44 14.94 -15.80
C THR A 322 14.93 14.96 -15.78
N LEU A 323 14.35 16.07 -15.33
CA LEU A 323 12.91 16.29 -15.31
C LEU A 323 12.56 17.41 -16.28
N ARG A 324 11.61 17.16 -17.19
CA ARG A 324 11.08 18.13 -18.14
C ARG A 324 9.62 18.36 -17.82
N ILE A 325 9.18 19.61 -17.67
CA ILE A 325 7.78 19.93 -17.40
C ILE A 325 7.34 21.09 -18.29
N CYS A 326 6.18 20.92 -18.94
CA CYS A 326 5.45 22.01 -19.60
C CYS A 326 4.21 22.34 -18.79
N TYR A 327 4.12 23.59 -18.34
CA TYR A 327 3.00 24.14 -17.56
C TYR A 327 2.14 25.04 -18.44
N ALA A 328 0.83 24.84 -18.46
CA ALA A 328 -0.11 25.79 -19.05
C ALA A 328 -0.50 26.84 -18.01
N THR A 329 0.17 27.99 -18.03
CA THR A 329 -0.18 29.12 -17.16
C THR A 329 -1.49 29.80 -17.57
N LYS A 330 -1.90 29.59 -18.82
CA LYS A 330 -3.19 29.91 -19.43
C LYS A 330 -3.59 28.78 -20.38
N GLY A 331 -4.89 28.56 -20.56
CA GLY A 331 -5.42 27.60 -21.54
C GLY A 331 -5.38 26.14 -21.11
N GLU A 332 -5.35 25.26 -22.09
CA GLU A 332 -5.45 23.80 -21.91
C GLU A 332 -4.09 23.14 -21.65
N ARG A 333 -4.13 21.87 -21.23
CA ARG A 333 -2.92 21.08 -20.97
C ARG A 333 -2.05 20.99 -22.23
N PRO A 334 -0.72 21.22 -22.13
CA PRO A 334 0.16 21.11 -23.29
C PRO A 334 0.19 19.67 -23.82
N THR A 335 0.37 19.52 -25.13
CA THR A 335 0.45 18.21 -25.80
C THR A 335 1.88 17.84 -26.23
N GLY A 336 2.85 18.74 -26.02
CA GLY A 336 4.25 18.52 -26.33
C GLY A 336 5.19 19.41 -25.51
N PHE A 337 6.47 19.04 -25.48
CA PHE A 337 7.50 19.73 -24.69
C PHE A 337 8.08 20.95 -25.41
N LYS A 338 7.26 21.98 -25.57
CA LYS A 338 7.64 23.25 -26.19
C LYS A 338 6.84 24.41 -25.61
N SER A 339 7.45 25.59 -25.59
CA SER A 339 6.78 26.86 -25.32
C SER A 339 6.95 27.75 -26.54
N GLU A 340 5.84 28.22 -27.10
CA GLU A 340 5.80 29.13 -28.25
C GLU A 340 5.36 30.53 -27.78
N ALA A 341 5.63 31.56 -28.59
CA ALA A 341 5.18 32.91 -28.29
C ALA A 341 3.64 32.96 -28.13
N ASP A 342 3.17 33.69 -27.13
CA ASP A 342 1.74 33.85 -26.77
C ASP A 342 0.99 32.55 -26.43
N SER A 343 1.71 31.43 -26.24
CA SER A 343 1.10 30.13 -25.91
C SER A 343 0.60 30.07 -24.47
N GLY A 344 1.13 30.93 -23.57
CA GLY A 344 0.89 30.81 -22.14
C GLY A 344 1.50 29.54 -21.53
N VAL A 345 2.44 28.90 -22.25
CA VAL A 345 3.13 27.69 -21.80
C VAL A 345 4.51 28.05 -21.26
N VAL A 346 4.89 27.43 -20.15
CA VAL A 346 6.24 27.48 -19.58
C VAL A 346 6.85 26.09 -19.70
N PHE A 347 7.96 25.95 -20.42
CA PHE A 347 8.69 24.70 -20.55
C PHE A 347 10.02 24.78 -19.81
N LEU A 348 10.20 23.97 -18.77
CA LEU A 348 11.41 23.95 -17.95
C LEU A 348 12.05 22.57 -17.97
N THR A 349 13.39 22.55 -17.99
CA THR A 349 14.21 21.37 -17.72
C THR A 349 14.90 21.54 -16.39
N TYR A 350 14.86 20.49 -15.58
CA TYR A 350 15.45 20.42 -14.26
C TYR A 350 16.46 19.29 -14.17
N LYS A 351 17.46 19.47 -13.30
CA LYS A 351 18.37 18.42 -12.86
C LYS A 351 18.25 18.17 -11.36
N ARG A 352 18.28 16.91 -10.96
CA ARG A 352 18.33 16.52 -9.54
C ARG A 352 19.65 16.99 -8.92
N LYS A 353 19.59 17.51 -7.69
CA LYS A 353 20.77 17.86 -6.88
C LYS A 353 21.46 16.63 -6.33
#